data_AF-A0A7I7T1K4-F1
#
_entry.id   AF-A0A7I7T1K4-F1
#
_cell.length_a   1.000
_cell.length_b   1.000
_cell.length_c   1.000
_cell.angle_alpha   90.00
_cell.angle_beta   90.00
_cell.angle_gamma   90.00
#
_symmetry.space_group_name_H-M   'P 1'
#
loop_
_entity.id
_entity.type
_entity.pdbx_description
1 polymer ?
#
loop_
_entity_poly.entity_id
_entity_poly.type
_entity_poly.pdbx_seq_one_letter_code
_entity_poly.pdbx_strand_id
1 'polypeptide(L)'
;MTGRLLVSLGYLLLGAQDDFLGMVPDVLGTRTATKPEDFVAVDPEGRLVTVNSKASVSVRSCRETRTGELVAPQITRHQRAIAYTTVRASLVSPLDGDAYSQVVKVDLLHMKAQIFDVGDDGRLERVGAPHDIRTSVAELLAEFPDSVPPPNVGDLF
;
A
#
# COMPACT_ATOMS: atom_id res chain seq x y z
N MET A 1 9.93 4.60 -2.62
CA MET A 1 9.10 5.81 -2.40
C MET A 1 7.94 5.55 -1.44
N THR A 2 6.99 4.65 -1.72
CA THR A 2 5.84 4.43 -0.82
C THR A 2 6.26 4.07 0.62
N GLY A 3 7.26 3.19 0.80
CA GLY A 3 7.79 2.89 2.13
C GLY A 3 8.32 4.13 2.87
N ARG A 4 9.11 4.99 2.20
CA ARG A 4 9.60 6.26 2.77
C ARG A 4 8.45 7.20 3.16
N LEU A 5 7.37 7.25 2.37
CA LEU A 5 6.16 8.01 2.70
C LEU A 5 5.46 7.44 3.94
N LEU A 6 5.26 6.13 4.01
CA LEU A 6 4.62 5.50 5.18
C LEU A 6 5.42 5.77 6.46
N VAL A 7 6.74 5.61 6.42
CA VAL A 7 7.62 5.91 7.55
C VAL A 7 7.53 7.39 7.96
N SER A 8 7.51 8.32 7.00
CA SER A 8 7.40 9.75 7.33
C SER A 8 6.03 10.13 7.93
N LEU A 9 5.00 9.30 7.70
CA LEU A 9 3.68 9.43 8.30
C LEU A 9 3.54 8.69 9.63
N GLY A 10 4.61 8.07 10.14
CA GLY A 10 4.63 7.40 11.43
C GLY A 10 4.24 5.92 11.40
N TYR A 11 4.16 5.31 10.23
CA TYR A 11 3.94 3.86 10.12
C TYR A 11 5.21 3.10 10.50
N LEU A 12 5.04 2.00 11.23
CA LEU A 12 6.09 1.01 11.47
C LEU A 12 5.98 -0.11 10.43
N LEU A 13 6.92 -0.18 9.49
CA LEU A 13 6.95 -1.24 8.49
C LEU A 13 7.49 -2.54 9.11
N LEU A 14 6.71 -3.62 8.98
CA LEU A 14 7.04 -4.95 9.51
C LEU A 14 7.61 -5.88 8.43
N GLY A 15 7.27 -5.64 7.17
CA GLY A 15 7.75 -6.42 6.03
C GLY A 15 7.28 -5.84 4.70
N ALA A 16 7.99 -6.14 3.62
CA ALA A 16 7.65 -5.80 2.26
C ALA A 16 7.36 -7.07 1.45
N GLN A 17 6.82 -6.90 0.24
CA GLN A 17 6.42 -8.01 -0.62
C GLN A 17 7.49 -9.10 -0.78
N ASP A 18 8.77 -8.73 -0.86
CA ASP A 18 9.85 -9.68 -1.07
C ASP A 18 10.13 -10.57 0.15
N ASP A 19 9.88 -10.07 1.37
CA ASP A 19 10.00 -10.84 2.62
C ASP A 19 9.00 -12.00 2.69
N PHE A 20 7.87 -11.86 1.97
CA PHE A 20 6.76 -12.81 1.97
C PHE A 20 6.69 -13.66 0.70
N LEU A 21 7.63 -13.48 -0.24
CA LEU A 21 7.65 -14.21 -1.51
C LEU A 21 7.84 -15.72 -1.24
N GLY A 22 6.96 -16.57 -1.76
CA GLY A 22 7.01 -18.01 -1.59
C GLY A 22 6.40 -18.53 -0.28
N MET A 23 6.17 -17.68 0.72
CA MET A 23 5.51 -18.07 1.98
C MET A 23 3.98 -18.12 1.87
N VAL A 24 3.40 -17.44 0.87
CA VAL A 24 1.94 -17.34 0.71
C VAL A 24 1.25 -18.71 0.64
N PRO A 25 1.70 -19.69 -0.17
CA PRO A 25 1.08 -21.01 -0.21
C PRO A 25 1.20 -21.76 1.12
N ASP A 26 2.32 -21.60 1.83
CA ASP A 26 2.58 -22.28 3.10
C ASP A 26 1.65 -21.77 4.21
N VAL A 27 1.47 -20.45 4.29
CA VAL A 27 0.56 -19.86 5.29
C VAL A 27 -0.91 -20.11 4.94
N LEU A 28 -1.28 -20.12 3.65
CA LEU A 28 -2.65 -20.47 3.25
C LEU A 28 -2.94 -21.98 3.31
N GLY A 29 -1.93 -22.81 3.52
CA GLY A 29 -2.06 -24.27 3.50
C GLY A 29 -2.56 -24.84 2.17
N THR A 30 -2.48 -24.06 1.08
CA THR A 30 -3.01 -24.44 -0.24
C THR A 30 -2.19 -23.81 -1.36
N ARG A 31 -2.18 -24.47 -2.53
CA ARG A 31 -1.56 -23.90 -3.72
C ARG A 31 -2.34 -22.67 -4.16
N THR A 32 -1.64 -21.54 -4.30
CA THR A 32 -2.23 -20.27 -4.69
C THR A 32 -1.34 -19.52 -5.67
N ALA A 33 -1.95 -18.75 -6.56
CA ALA A 33 -1.27 -17.76 -7.41
C ALA A 33 -1.32 -16.35 -6.80
N THR A 34 -1.88 -16.21 -5.60
CA THR A 34 -1.96 -14.94 -4.87
C THR A 34 -0.57 -14.48 -4.47
N LYS A 35 -0.26 -13.21 -4.76
CA LYS A 35 0.99 -12.53 -4.32
C LYS A 35 0.84 -11.97 -2.90
N PRO A 36 1.89 -11.50 -2.23
CA PRO A 36 1.75 -10.68 -1.02
C PRO A 36 1.22 -9.28 -1.34
N GLU A 37 0.87 -8.50 -0.31
CA GLU A 37 0.76 -7.03 -0.45
C GLU A 37 2.14 -6.38 -0.50
N ASP A 38 2.19 -5.11 -0.90
CA ASP A 38 3.44 -4.37 -1.02
C ASP A 38 4.13 -4.21 0.34
N PHE A 39 3.35 -3.93 1.39
CA PHE A 39 3.83 -3.79 2.76
C PHE A 39 2.86 -4.37 3.79
N VAL A 40 3.41 -4.75 4.93
CA VAL A 40 2.67 -4.94 6.18
C VAL A 40 3.24 -3.97 7.20
N ALA A 41 2.38 -3.27 7.92
CA ALA A 41 2.77 -2.21 8.83
C ALA A 41 1.87 -2.11 10.06
N VAL A 42 2.33 -1.41 11.07
CA VAL A 42 1.48 -0.84 12.13
C VAL A 42 1.27 0.63 11.78
N ASP A 43 0.01 1.07 11.70
CA ASP A 43 -0.31 2.46 11.44
C ASP A 43 -0.11 3.36 12.68
N PRO A 44 -0.19 4.69 12.56
CA PRO A 44 0.01 5.62 13.69
C PRO A 44 -0.97 5.40 14.85
N GLU A 45 -2.14 4.80 14.59
CA GLU A 45 -3.14 4.45 15.58
C GLU A 45 -2.87 3.09 16.27
N GLY A 46 -1.81 2.38 15.87
CA GLY A 46 -1.42 1.09 16.44
C GLY A 46 -2.13 -0.12 15.81
N ARG A 47 -2.82 0.05 14.68
CA ARG A 47 -3.54 -1.02 14.00
C ARG A 47 -2.59 -1.78 13.07
N LEU A 48 -2.72 -3.11 13.03
CA LEU A 48 -2.04 -3.92 12.03
C LEU A 48 -2.74 -3.74 10.68
N VAL A 49 -1.98 -3.27 9.69
CA VAL A 49 -2.49 -2.94 8.35
C VAL A 49 -1.68 -3.59 7.25
N THR A 50 -2.38 -4.03 6.21
CA THR A 50 -1.78 -4.44 4.94
C THR A 50 -1.90 -3.29 3.94
N VAL A 51 -0.82 -2.94 3.24
CA VAL A 51 -0.77 -1.76 2.38
C VAL A 51 -0.40 -2.13 0.95
N ASN A 52 -1.21 -1.69 -0.01
CA ASN A 52 -0.91 -1.80 -1.44
C ASN A 52 -0.67 -0.43 -2.08
N SER A 53 0.38 -0.30 -2.89
CA SER A 53 0.64 0.91 -3.67
C SER A 53 0.04 0.79 -5.07
N LYS A 54 -0.62 1.86 -5.53
CA LYS A 54 -1.12 1.95 -6.90
C LYS A 54 -0.64 3.24 -7.56
N ALA A 55 0.42 3.11 -8.37
CA ALA A 55 0.94 4.20 -9.16
C ALA A 55 0.20 4.36 -10.49
N SER A 56 -0.06 5.60 -10.88
CA SER A 56 -0.69 5.94 -12.16
C SER A 56 -0.10 7.20 -12.77
N VAL A 57 -0.05 7.22 -14.10
CA VAL A 57 0.42 8.34 -14.94
C VAL A 57 -0.66 8.86 -15.90
N SER A 58 -1.80 8.17 -16.01
CA SER A 58 -2.82 8.51 -17.01
C SER A 58 -3.80 9.54 -16.46
N VAL A 59 -4.17 10.53 -17.27
CA VAL A 59 -5.14 11.59 -16.92
C VAL A 59 -6.47 11.02 -16.41
N ARG A 60 -6.88 9.85 -16.91
CA ARG A 60 -8.13 9.20 -16.46
C ARG A 60 -8.03 8.71 -15.01
N SER A 61 -6.88 8.17 -14.61
CA SER A 61 -6.65 7.65 -13.26
C SER A 61 -6.18 8.74 -12.31
N CYS A 62 -5.42 9.70 -12.82
CA CYS A 62 -4.90 10.88 -12.14
C CYS A 62 -5.95 11.99 -12.13
N ARG A 63 -6.96 11.85 -11.26
CA ARG A 63 -8.02 12.85 -11.08
C ARG A 63 -8.03 13.34 -9.64
N GLU A 64 -8.31 14.62 -9.49
CA GLU A 64 -8.50 15.30 -8.21
C GLU A 64 -9.97 15.68 -8.02
N THR A 65 -10.41 15.72 -6.77
CA THR A 65 -11.67 16.37 -6.38
C THR A 65 -11.53 17.89 -6.52
N ARG A 66 -12.65 18.62 -6.44
CA ARG A 66 -12.61 20.10 -6.45
C ARG A 66 -11.82 20.69 -5.27
N THR A 67 -11.71 19.93 -4.19
CA THR A 67 -10.98 20.24 -2.96
C THR A 67 -9.51 19.81 -3.01
N GLY A 68 -9.05 19.27 -4.14
CA GLY A 68 -7.64 18.92 -4.39
C GLY A 68 -7.21 17.55 -3.85
N GLU A 69 -8.15 16.74 -3.35
CA GLU A 69 -7.88 15.37 -2.91
C GLU A 69 -7.81 14.43 -4.11
N LEU A 70 -7.08 13.31 -3.98
CA LEU A 70 -7.08 12.31 -5.03
C LEU A 70 -8.42 11.59 -5.08
N VAL A 71 -8.91 11.32 -6.30
CA VAL A 71 -10.04 10.40 -6.50
C VAL A 71 -9.58 8.98 -6.16
N ALA A 72 -10.38 8.25 -5.40
CA ALA A 72 -10.05 6.87 -4.99
C ALA A 72 -9.71 5.98 -6.20
N PRO A 73 -8.67 5.13 -6.11
CA PRO A 73 -8.31 4.24 -7.20
C PRO A 73 -9.41 3.18 -7.43
N GLN A 74 -9.51 2.71 -8.67
CA GLN A 74 -10.37 1.56 -8.95
C GLN A 74 -9.69 0.28 -8.45
N ILE A 75 -10.24 -0.31 -7.39
CA ILE A 75 -9.88 -1.65 -6.93
C ILE A 75 -10.93 -2.67 -7.38
N THR A 76 -10.48 -3.84 -7.80
CA THR A 76 -11.36 -4.93 -8.25
C THR A 76 -12.23 -5.43 -7.12
N ARG A 77 -13.40 -6.02 -7.43
CA ARG A 77 -14.32 -6.54 -6.40
C ARG A 77 -13.67 -7.59 -5.49
N HIS A 78 -12.72 -8.37 -6.02
CA HIS A 78 -11.99 -9.36 -5.24
C HIS A 78 -11.05 -8.72 -4.23
N GLN A 79 -10.35 -7.65 -4.60
CA GLN A 79 -9.49 -6.87 -3.69
C GLN A 79 -10.25 -6.10 -2.62
N ARG A 80 -11.57 -5.94 -2.79
CA ARG A 80 -12.48 -5.34 -1.80
C ARG A 80 -13.04 -6.33 -0.80
N ALA A 81 -12.87 -7.63 -1.05
CA ALA A 81 -13.50 -8.64 -0.22
C ALA A 81 -12.76 -8.77 1.10
N ILE A 82 -13.47 -8.68 2.22
CA ILE A 82 -12.92 -8.93 3.57
C ILE A 82 -12.20 -10.27 3.59
N ALA A 83 -12.77 -11.32 3.00
CA ALA A 83 -12.09 -12.62 2.93
C ALA A 83 -10.72 -12.55 2.23
N TYR A 84 -10.52 -11.68 1.24
CA TYR A 84 -9.23 -11.50 0.58
C TYR A 84 -8.23 -10.73 1.47
N THR A 85 -8.68 -9.66 2.14
CA THR A 85 -7.85 -8.88 3.06
C THR A 85 -7.52 -9.66 4.33
N THR A 86 -8.48 -10.37 4.91
CA THR A 86 -8.31 -11.28 6.05
C THR A 86 -7.40 -12.45 5.70
N VAL A 87 -7.60 -13.14 4.57
CA VAL A 87 -6.69 -14.22 4.13
C VAL A 87 -5.26 -13.72 3.92
N ARG A 88 -5.09 -12.49 3.41
CA ARG A 88 -3.76 -11.86 3.28
C ARG A 88 -3.19 -11.38 4.61
N ALA A 89 -4.01 -10.95 5.56
CA ALA A 89 -3.57 -10.58 6.90
C ALA A 89 -3.25 -11.79 7.78
N SER A 90 -3.96 -12.90 7.60
CA SER A 90 -3.64 -14.21 8.17
C SER A 90 -2.29 -14.73 7.69
N LEU A 91 -1.71 -14.16 6.61
CA LEU A 91 -0.33 -14.39 6.22
C LEU A 91 0.69 -13.87 7.25
N VAL A 92 0.28 -13.00 8.19
CA VAL A 92 1.19 -12.17 8.98
C VAL A 92 0.98 -12.26 10.50
N SER A 93 -0.21 -12.59 10.99
CA SER A 93 -0.46 -12.72 12.43
C SER A 93 -1.31 -13.94 12.77
N PRO A 94 -0.81 -14.90 13.57
CA PRO A 94 -1.63 -15.98 14.14
C PRO A 94 -2.52 -15.51 15.30
N LEU A 95 -2.49 -14.22 15.64
CA LEU A 95 -3.32 -13.64 16.68
C LEU A 95 -4.70 -13.33 16.10
N ASP A 96 -5.75 -13.85 16.73
CA ASP A 96 -7.14 -13.45 16.49
C ASP A 96 -7.24 -11.93 16.69
N GLY A 97 -7.33 -11.17 15.60
CA GLY A 97 -7.44 -9.72 15.61
C GLY A 97 -7.85 -9.17 14.25
N ASP A 98 -8.63 -8.09 14.27
CA ASP A 98 -9.04 -7.40 13.05
C ASP A 98 -7.82 -6.81 12.35
N ALA A 99 -7.63 -7.18 11.09
CA ALA A 99 -6.59 -6.62 10.25
C ALA A 99 -7.20 -5.72 9.19
N TYR A 100 -6.64 -4.51 9.10
CA TYR A 100 -7.14 -3.49 8.19
C TYR A 100 -6.36 -3.52 6.87
N SER A 101 -6.96 -2.91 5.84
CA SER A 101 -6.32 -2.83 4.53
C SER A 101 -6.33 -1.39 4.04
N GLN A 102 -5.20 -0.98 3.49
CA GLN A 102 -4.97 0.36 2.96
C GLN A 102 -4.43 0.31 1.53
N VAL A 103 -4.76 1.33 0.78
CA VAL A 103 -4.21 1.58 -0.55
C VAL A 103 -3.55 2.94 -0.59
N VAL A 104 -2.27 2.99 -0.94
CA VAL A 104 -1.57 4.23 -1.27
C VAL A 104 -1.75 4.49 -2.75
N LYS A 105 -2.58 5.47 -3.11
CA LYS A 105 -2.64 5.94 -4.49
C LYS A 105 -1.47 6.90 -4.73
N VAL A 106 -0.70 6.64 -5.78
CA VAL A 106 0.42 7.47 -6.21
C VAL A 106 0.08 8.06 -7.58
N ASP A 107 -0.19 9.36 -7.60
CA ASP A 107 -0.43 10.14 -8.81
C ASP A 107 0.87 10.79 -9.27
N LEU A 108 1.50 10.18 -10.28
CA LEU A 108 2.77 10.65 -10.84
C LEU A 108 2.58 11.82 -11.83
N LEU A 109 1.35 12.11 -12.24
CA LEU A 109 1.05 13.27 -13.10
C LEU A 109 1.02 14.56 -12.27
N HIS A 110 0.37 14.51 -11.11
CA HIS A 110 0.27 15.64 -10.19
C HIS A 110 1.35 15.64 -9.10
N MET A 111 2.15 14.57 -9.03
CA MET A 111 3.17 14.34 -8.00
C MET A 111 2.59 14.38 -6.59
N LYS A 112 1.49 13.64 -6.39
CA LYS A 112 0.82 13.48 -5.11
C LYS A 112 0.64 12.02 -4.73
N ALA A 113 0.61 11.73 -3.44
CA ALA A 113 0.18 10.44 -2.92
C ALA A 113 -0.90 10.62 -1.84
N GLN A 114 -1.85 9.69 -1.75
CA GLN A 114 -2.87 9.71 -0.69
C GLN A 114 -3.23 8.29 -0.27
N ILE A 115 -3.45 8.12 1.03
CA ILE A 115 -3.81 6.84 1.64
C ILE A 115 -5.34 6.71 1.63
N PHE A 116 -5.81 5.49 1.40
CA PHE A 116 -7.21 5.12 1.49
C PHE A 116 -7.38 3.87 2.34
N ASP A 117 -8.24 3.93 3.35
CA ASP A 117 -8.72 2.75 4.10
C ASP A 117 -9.72 1.99 3.23
N VAL A 118 -9.64 0.66 3.25
CA VAL A 118 -10.67 -0.23 2.72
C VAL A 118 -11.65 -0.52 3.84
N GLY A 119 -12.83 0.08 3.80
CA GLY A 119 -13.89 -0.18 4.76
C GLY A 119 -14.50 -1.57 4.58
N ASP A 120 -15.26 -2.02 5.58
CA ASP A 120 -15.89 -3.35 5.61
C ASP A 120 -16.89 -3.58 4.44
N ASP A 121 -17.47 -2.50 3.92
CA ASP A 121 -18.34 -2.54 2.74
C ASP A 121 -17.57 -2.56 1.40
N GLY A 122 -16.24 -2.59 1.46
CA GLY A 122 -15.33 -2.55 0.33
C GLY A 122 -15.21 -1.17 -0.33
N ARG A 123 -15.72 -0.10 0.31
CA ARG A 123 -15.48 1.28 -0.13
C ARG A 123 -14.12 1.76 0.32
N LEU A 124 -13.59 2.71 -0.43
CA LEU A 124 -12.32 3.37 -0.13
C LEU A 124 -12.59 4.71 0.53
N GLU A 125 -12.13 4.86 1.75
CA GLU A 125 -12.22 6.10 2.54
C GLU A 125 -10.86 6.77 2.60
N ARG A 126 -10.81 8.10 2.47
CA ARG A 126 -9.53 8.82 2.48
C ARG A 126 -8.97 8.88 3.89
N VAL A 127 -7.69 8.57 4.01
CA VAL A 127 -6.92 8.79 5.24
C VAL A 127 -6.04 10.01 5.02
N GLY A 128 -6.39 11.11 5.68
CA GLY A 128 -5.65 12.37 5.59
C GLY A 128 -5.73 13.08 4.24
N ALA A 129 -4.95 14.15 4.12
CA ALA A 129 -4.81 14.93 2.89
C ALA A 129 -3.77 14.32 1.93
N PRO A 130 -3.79 14.64 0.63
CA PRO A 130 -2.71 14.24 -0.27
C PRO A 130 -1.37 14.86 0.13
N HIS A 131 -0.30 14.10 -0.07
CA HIS A 131 1.09 14.47 0.17
C HIS A 131 1.79 14.78 -1.15
N ASP A 132 2.56 15.88 -1.22
CA ASP A 132 3.47 16.13 -2.34
C ASP A 132 4.64 15.14 -2.26
N ILE A 133 4.91 14.45 -3.37
CA ILE A 133 5.96 13.43 -3.49
C ILE A 133 7.10 13.81 -4.44
N ARG A 134 7.16 15.06 -4.95
CA ARG A 134 8.18 15.49 -5.93
C ARG A 134 9.59 15.21 -5.44
N THR A 135 9.90 15.63 -4.23
CA THR A 135 11.24 15.47 -3.65
C THR A 135 11.60 13.99 -3.54
N SER A 136 10.71 13.17 -2.99
CA SER A 136 10.95 11.73 -2.83
C SER A 136 11.10 11.01 -4.17
N VAL A 137 10.37 11.42 -5.20
CA VAL A 137 10.51 10.86 -6.56
C VAL A 137 11.83 11.31 -7.19
N ALA A 138 12.20 12.59 -7.06
CA ALA A 138 13.45 13.11 -7.59
C ALA A 138 14.67 12.43 -6.95
N GLU A 139 14.67 12.26 -5.63
CA GLU A 139 15.70 11.53 -4.89
C GLU A 139 15.80 10.07 -5.37
N LEU A 140 14.66 9.39 -5.51
CA LEU A 140 14.62 8.00 -5.97
C LEU A 140 15.20 7.86 -7.38
N LEU A 141 14.85 8.76 -8.31
CA LEU A 141 15.35 8.73 -9.68
C LEU A 141 16.82 9.14 -9.78
N ALA A 142 17.31 9.98 -8.87
CA ALA A 142 18.74 10.30 -8.79
C ALA A 142 19.55 9.10 -8.27
N GLU A 143 19.00 8.35 -7.32
CA GLU A 143 19.60 7.15 -6.74
C GLU A 143 19.56 5.96 -7.72
N PHE A 144 18.44 5.80 -8.44
CA PHE A 144 18.18 4.70 -9.37
C PHE A 144 17.78 5.22 -10.75
N PRO A 145 18.71 5.77 -11.54
CA PRO A 145 18.41 6.43 -12.82
C PRO A 145 17.89 5.48 -13.90
N ASP A 146 18.34 4.23 -13.88
CA ASP A 146 18.02 3.25 -14.94
C ASP A 146 16.89 2.29 -14.55
N SER A 147 16.84 1.88 -13.28
CA SER A 147 15.84 0.93 -12.78
C SER A 147 15.71 1.01 -11.27
N VAL A 148 14.47 1.15 -10.79
CA VAL A 148 14.14 1.10 -9.36
C VAL A 148 14.00 -0.37 -8.91
N PRO A 149 14.79 -0.84 -7.93
CA PRO A 149 14.64 -2.20 -7.41
C PRO A 149 13.30 -2.36 -6.66
N PRO A 150 12.80 -3.60 -6.49
CA PRO A 150 11.70 -3.88 -5.57
C PRO A 150 11.96 -3.30 -4.17
N PRO A 151 10.93 -2.89 -3.42
CA PRO A 151 11.10 -2.34 -2.09
C PRO A 151 11.59 -3.42 -1.12
N ASN A 152 12.73 -3.18 -0.47
CA ASN A 152 13.26 -3.96 0.64
C ASN A 152 13.12 -3.15 1.95
N VAL A 153 12.60 -3.77 3.01
CA VAL A 153 12.41 -3.09 4.32
C VAL A 153 13.75 -2.73 4.97
N GLY A 154 14.80 -3.51 4.74
CA GLY A 154 16.15 -3.23 5.24
C GLY A 154 16.74 -1.92 4.70
N ASP A 155 16.25 -1.43 3.56
CA ASP A 155 16.72 -0.18 2.93
C ASP A 155 15.94 1.06 3.43
N LEU A 156 14.99 0.88 4.35
CA LEU A 156 14.11 1.93 4.87
C LEU A 156 14.49 2.40 6.28
N PHE A 157 15.58 1.84 6.85
CA PHE A 157 16.15 2.18 8.16
C PHE A 157 17.59 2.67 8.04
#